data_AF-A0A437NBK6-F1
#
_entry.id   AF-A0A437NBK6-F1
#
_cell.length_a   1.000
_cell.length_b   1.000
_cell.length_c   1.000
_cell.angle_alpha   90.00
_cell.angle_beta   90.00
_cell.angle_gamma   90.00
#
_symmetry.space_group_name_H-M   'P 1'
#
loop_
_entity.id
_entity.type
_entity.pdbx_description
1 polymer ?
#
loop_
_entity_poly.entity_id
_entity_poly.type
_entity_poly.pdbx_seq_one_letter_code
_entity_poly.pdbx_strand_id
1 'polypeptide(L)'
;MSAYLPSLMGGVLIGASAVMFLLLNGRIAGVSGIVGRLIQGAGITDNLAFVLGLLLGPLSYLMMFGDLPAVQITAGWPPIVVAGLLVGFGSRMGSGCTSGHGVLGLARLSPRSMVAVATFLTAGVVAVAALRTFGS
;
A
#
# COMPACT_ATOMS: atom_id res chain seq x y z
N MET A 1 28.35 -3.70 0.21
CA MET A 1 27.72 -2.52 0.87
C MET A 1 26.70 -1.78 -0.02
N SER A 2 26.43 -2.22 -1.26
CA SER A 2 25.59 -1.53 -2.24
C SER A 2 24.14 -2.04 -2.34
N ALA A 3 23.81 -3.18 -1.72
CA ALA A 3 22.49 -3.80 -1.82
C ALA A 3 21.38 -3.07 -1.05
N TYR A 4 21.72 -2.31 0.00
CA TYR A 4 20.74 -1.62 0.84
C TYR A 4 20.40 -0.20 0.38
N LEU A 5 21.28 0.39 -0.44
CA LEU A 5 21.11 1.75 -0.96
C LEU A 5 19.80 1.94 -1.76
N PRO A 6 19.41 1.03 -2.68
CA PRO A 6 18.14 1.17 -3.41
C PRO A 6 16.92 1.07 -2.48
N SER A 7 16.95 0.17 -1.49
CA SER A 7 15.88 0.03 -0.50
C SER A 7 15.73 1.28 0.36
N LEU A 8 16.86 1.88 0.76
CA LEU A 8 16.88 3.12 1.52
C LEU A 8 16.36 4.30 0.70
N MET A 9 16.81 4.45 -0.55
CA MET A 9 16.34 5.51 -1.45
C MET A 9 14.84 5.37 -1.74
N GLY A 10 14.35 4.15 -1.97
CA GLY A 10 12.92 3.89 -2.15
C GLY A 10 12.11 4.26 -0.91
N GLY A 11 12.59 3.88 0.28
CA GLY A 11 11.96 4.25 1.55
C GLY A 11 11.88 5.76 1.77
N VAL A 12 12.98 6.48 1.48
CA VAL A 12 13.04 7.95 1.56
C VAL A 12 12.07 8.60 0.57
N LEU A 13 12.00 8.10 -0.66
CA LEU A 13 11.07 8.62 -1.68
C LEU A 13 9.60 8.43 -1.30
N ILE A 14 9.23 7.24 -0.79
CA ILE A 14 7.87 6.95 -0.32
C ILE A 14 7.52 7.83 0.90
N GLY A 15 8.44 7.93 1.86
CA GLY A 15 8.29 8.75 3.05
C GLY A 15 8.14 10.24 2.72
N ALA A 16 9.01 10.77 1.85
CA ALA A 16 8.94 12.15 1.38
C ALA A 16 7.61 12.44 0.67
N SER A 17 7.16 11.55 -0.20
CA SER A 17 5.86 11.68 -0.90
C SER A 17 4.69 11.70 0.08
N ALA A 18 4.69 10.81 1.08
CA ALA A 18 3.64 10.75 2.10
C ALA A 18 3.62 11.99 3.01
N VAL A 19 4.79 12.52 3.39
CA VAL A 19 4.93 13.74 4.18
C VAL A 19 4.50 14.97 3.37
N MET A 20 4.90 15.04 2.10
CA MET A 20 4.53 16.14 1.21
C MET A 20 3.01 16.17 0.99
N PHE A 21 2.37 15.00 0.81
CA PHE A 21 0.92 14.89 0.77
C PHE A 21 0.28 15.32 2.10
N LEU A 22 0.86 14.95 3.24
CA LEU A 22 0.35 15.39 4.55
C LEU A 22 0.47 16.89 4.75
N LEU A 23 1.58 17.51 4.35
CA LEU A 23 1.81 18.95 4.52
C LEU A 23 0.94 19.79 3.57
N LEU A 24 0.78 19.36 2.32
CA LEU A 24 -0.01 20.08 1.32
C LEU A 24 -1.52 19.95 1.55
N ASN A 25 -1.99 18.75 1.91
CA ASN A 25 -3.42 18.47 2.06
C ASN A 25 -3.91 18.45 3.53
N GLY A 26 -3.00 18.53 4.51
CA GLY A 26 -3.30 18.48 5.94
C GLY A 26 -3.81 17.10 6.41
N ARG A 27 -3.63 16.04 5.62
CA ARG A 27 -4.31 14.75 5.79
C ARG A 27 -3.34 13.57 5.78
N ILE A 28 -3.69 12.52 6.52
CA ILE A 28 -2.91 11.28 6.55
C ILE A 28 -3.05 10.58 5.18
N ALA A 29 -1.94 10.41 4.45
CA ALA A 29 -1.91 9.67 3.20
C ALA A 29 -2.18 8.18 3.43
N GLY A 30 -3.17 7.62 2.74
CA GLY A 30 -3.46 6.19 2.77
C GLY A 30 -4.20 5.78 1.51
N VAL A 31 -3.68 4.79 0.79
CA VAL A 31 -4.18 4.36 -0.53
C VAL A 31 -5.68 4.04 -0.50
N SER A 32 -6.15 3.28 0.50
CA SER A 32 -7.58 2.96 0.63
C SER A 32 -8.46 4.17 0.92
N GLY A 33 -7.94 5.18 1.64
CA GLY A 33 -8.68 6.42 1.92
C GLY A 33 -8.77 7.34 0.70
N ILE A 34 -7.68 7.40 -0.08
CA ILE A 34 -7.60 8.18 -1.33
C ILE A 34 -8.55 7.58 -2.38
N VAL A 35 -8.49 6.26 -2.59
CA VAL A 35 -9.38 5.56 -3.52
C VAL A 35 -10.84 5.63 -3.05
N GLY A 36 -11.11 5.45 -1.75
CA GLY A 36 -12.46 5.56 -1.20
C GLY A 36 -13.09 6.94 -1.39
N ARG A 37 -12.29 8.01 -1.32
CA ARG A 37 -12.75 9.38 -1.57
C ARG A 37 -12.96 9.71 -3.04
N LEU A 38 -12.14 9.14 -3.90
CA LEU A 38 -12.32 9.26 -5.34
C LEU A 38 -13.67 8.65 -5.76
N ILE A 39 -14.04 7.51 -5.17
CA ILE A 39 -15.37 6.89 -5.37
C ILE A 39 -16.49 7.77 -4.80
N GLN A 40 -16.25 8.49 -3.70
CA GLN A 40 -17.23 9.42 -3.10
C GLN A 40 -17.27 10.80 -3.78
N GLY A 41 -16.43 11.06 -4.79
CA GLY A 41 -16.37 12.35 -5.49
C GLY A 41 -15.81 13.52 -4.68
N ALA A 42 -15.14 13.26 -3.54
CA ALA A 42 -14.66 14.31 -2.63
C ALA A 42 -13.15 14.57 -2.81
N GLY A 43 -12.77 15.82 -3.12
CA GLY A 43 -11.36 16.22 -3.27
C GLY A 43 -10.66 15.52 -4.45
N ILE A 44 -11.32 15.52 -5.61
CA ILE A 44 -10.90 14.76 -6.81
C ILE A 44 -9.50 15.17 -7.26
N THR A 45 -9.16 16.46 -7.27
CA THR A 45 -7.88 16.98 -7.77
C THR A 45 -6.66 16.32 -7.10
N ASP A 46 -6.59 16.34 -5.78
CA ASP A 46 -5.43 15.83 -5.02
C ASP A 46 -5.37 14.30 -5.01
N ASN A 47 -6.53 13.64 -4.86
CA ASN A 47 -6.61 12.19 -4.84
C ASN A 47 -6.28 11.59 -6.21
N LEU A 48 -6.74 12.22 -7.28
CA LEU A 48 -6.51 11.78 -8.66
C LEU A 48 -5.06 12.04 -9.06
N ALA A 49 -4.45 13.16 -8.64
CA ALA A 49 -3.01 13.38 -8.82
C ALA A 49 -2.14 12.32 -8.11
N PHE A 50 -2.50 11.93 -6.88
CA PHE A 50 -1.78 10.85 -6.17
C PHE A 50 -1.96 9.49 -6.85
N VAL A 51 -3.19 9.13 -7.24
CA VAL A 51 -3.48 7.86 -7.93
C VAL A 51 -2.79 7.80 -9.29
N LEU A 52 -2.78 8.90 -10.04
CA LEU A 52 -2.03 9.01 -11.29
C LEU A 52 -0.53 8.87 -11.05
N GLY A 53 0.03 9.50 -10.01
CA GLY A 53 1.43 9.31 -9.64
C GLY A 53 1.76 7.85 -9.32
N LEU A 54 0.89 7.16 -8.60
CA LEU A 54 1.03 5.72 -8.28
C LEU A 54 0.98 4.84 -9.53
N LEU A 55 0.09 5.15 -10.49
CA LEU A 55 -0.01 4.44 -11.78
C LEU A 55 1.17 4.75 -12.71
N LEU A 56 1.63 6.00 -12.74
CA LEU A 56 2.74 6.45 -13.57
C LEU A 56 4.09 5.90 -13.10
N GLY A 57 4.25 5.55 -11.82
CA GLY A 57 5.49 4.98 -11.29
C GLY A 57 5.91 3.68 -11.99
N PRO A 58 5.06 2.64 -12.02
CA PRO A 58 5.32 1.41 -12.79
C PRO A 58 5.48 1.66 -14.30
N LEU A 59 4.71 2.59 -14.88
CA LEU A 59 4.81 2.93 -16.31
C LEU A 59 6.14 3.62 -16.64
N SER A 60 6.61 4.54 -15.81
CA SER A 60 7.90 5.21 -16.02
C SER A 60 9.07 4.25 -15.82
N TYR A 61 8.95 3.31 -14.89
CA TYR A 61 9.90 2.21 -14.74
C TYR A 61 9.96 1.34 -16.00
N LEU A 62 8.81 0.97 -16.55
CA LEU A 62 8.71 0.22 -17.81
C LEU A 62 9.39 0.98 -18.96
N MET A 63 9.18 2.29 -19.05
CA MET A 63 9.77 3.11 -20.11
C MET A 63 11.29 3.29 -19.97
N MET A 64 11.84 3.26 -18.75
CA MET A 64 13.28 3.39 -18.51
C MET A 64 14.04 2.04 -18.59
N PHE A 65 13.44 0.96 -18.11
CA PHE A 65 14.10 -0.35 -17.99
C PHE A 65 13.66 -1.37 -19.05
N GLY A 66 12.61 -1.08 -19.82
CA GLY A 66 12.15 -1.91 -20.94
C GLY A 66 11.45 -3.21 -20.55
N ASP A 67 11.54 -3.63 -19.29
CA ASP A 67 10.88 -4.81 -18.76
C ASP A 67 9.91 -4.47 -17.62
N LEU A 68 8.73 -5.08 -17.67
CA LEU A 68 7.85 -5.17 -16.50
C LEU A 68 8.49 -6.14 -15.50
N PRO A 69 8.45 -5.85 -14.18
CA PRO A 69 8.84 -6.84 -13.20
C PRO A 69 8.01 -8.10 -13.47
N ALA A 70 8.67 -9.26 -13.56
CA ALA A 70 8.00 -10.52 -13.90
C ALA A 70 6.93 -10.85 -12.86
N VAL A 71 5.68 -10.42 -13.10
CA VAL A 71 4.54 -10.70 -12.24
C VAL A 71 4.11 -12.14 -12.51
N GLN A 72 4.79 -13.06 -11.84
CA GLN A 72 4.44 -14.48 -11.82
C GLN A 72 3.17 -14.65 -10.98
N ILE A 73 2.01 -14.48 -11.60
CA ILE A 73 0.72 -14.79 -10.96
C ILE A 73 0.53 -16.29 -11.04
N THR A 74 1.04 -17.01 -10.03
CA THR A 74 0.88 -18.48 -9.92
C THR A 74 -0.52 -18.88 -9.39
N ALA A 75 -1.36 -17.90 -9.04
CA ALA A 75 -2.70 -18.12 -8.50
C ALA A 75 -3.79 -17.95 -9.59
N GLY A 76 -4.82 -18.78 -9.55
CA GLY A 76 -5.99 -18.60 -10.42
C GLY A 76 -6.75 -17.29 -10.10
N TRP A 77 -7.60 -16.85 -11.02
CA TRP A 77 -8.47 -15.67 -10.82
C TRP A 77 -9.33 -15.71 -9.55
N PRO A 78 -9.94 -16.86 -9.15
CA PRO A 78 -10.82 -16.89 -7.97
C PRO A 78 -10.17 -16.46 -6.64
N PRO A 79 -8.99 -17.00 -6.22
CA PRO A 79 -8.35 -16.56 -4.98
C PRO A 79 -7.92 -15.10 -5.02
N ILE A 80 -7.58 -14.54 -6.19
CA ILE A 80 -7.20 -13.12 -6.33
C ILE A 80 -8.39 -12.21 -6.01
N VAL A 81 -9.56 -12.51 -6.57
CA VAL A 81 -10.78 -11.73 -6.32
C VAL A 81 -11.18 -11.81 -4.85
N VAL A 82 -11.18 -13.01 -4.26
CA VAL A 82 -11.52 -13.21 -2.85
C VAL A 82 -10.53 -12.50 -1.93
N ALA A 83 -9.23 -12.60 -2.21
CA ALA A 83 -8.20 -11.89 -1.45
C ALA A 83 -8.37 -10.38 -1.53
N GLY A 84 -8.65 -9.83 -2.71
CA GLY A 84 -8.91 -8.41 -2.90
C GLY A 84 -10.12 -7.91 -2.09
N LEU A 85 -11.22 -8.67 -2.09
CA LEU A 85 -12.41 -8.35 -1.30
C LEU A 85 -12.13 -8.39 0.21
N LEU A 86 -11.45 -9.44 0.69
CA LEU A 86 -11.09 -9.58 2.10
C LEU A 86 -10.16 -8.45 2.57
N VAL A 87 -9.16 -8.09 1.77
CA VAL A 87 -8.24 -6.98 2.07
C VAL A 87 -8.97 -5.64 2.06
N GLY A 88 -9.86 -5.42 1.10
CA GLY A 88 -10.67 -4.21 1.01
C GLY A 88 -11.61 -4.06 2.21
N PHE A 89 -12.31 -5.14 2.57
CA PHE A 89 -13.19 -5.17 3.73
C PHE A 89 -12.42 -4.98 5.04
N GLY A 90 -11.28 -5.67 5.20
CA GLY A 90 -10.40 -5.54 6.36
C GLY A 90 -9.83 -4.13 6.53
N SER A 91 -9.41 -3.49 5.45
CA SER A 91 -8.90 -2.10 5.47
C SER A 91 -9.99 -1.11 5.88
N ARG A 92 -11.25 -1.36 5.49
CA ARG A 92 -12.38 -0.51 5.90
C ARG A 92 -12.70 -0.70 7.40
N MET A 93 -12.72 -1.95 7.90
CA MET A 93 -12.91 -2.24 9.32
C MET A 93 -11.79 -1.67 10.20
N GLY A 94 -10.54 -1.72 9.72
CA GLY A 94 -9.37 -1.16 10.38
C GLY A 94 -9.31 0.37 10.35
N SER A 95 -10.30 1.06 9.77
CA SER A 95 -10.30 2.52 9.52
C SER A 95 -9.11 3.04 8.72
N GLY A 96 -8.44 2.17 7.97
CA GLY A 96 -7.22 2.48 7.23
C GLY A 96 -6.52 1.25 6.67
N CYS A 97 -5.56 1.48 5.78
CA CYS A 97 -4.70 0.45 5.22
C CYS A 97 -3.32 0.44 5.88
N THR A 98 -2.56 -0.64 5.66
CA THR A 98 -1.16 -0.79 6.11
C THR A 98 -0.27 0.37 5.67
N SER A 99 -0.48 0.92 4.47
CA SER A 99 0.28 2.09 3.98
C SER A 99 0.06 3.35 4.83
N GLY A 100 -1.18 3.66 5.24
CA GLY A 100 -1.48 4.85 6.04
C GLY A 100 -1.13 4.69 7.53
N HIS A 101 -1.48 3.55 8.11
CA HIS A 101 -1.09 3.21 9.48
C HIS A 101 0.42 2.98 9.62
N GLY A 102 1.06 2.40 8.61
CA GLY A 102 2.48 2.12 8.59
C GLY A 102 3.32 3.39 8.38
N VAL A 103 3.14 4.09 7.26
CA VAL A 103 4.06 5.19 6.89
C VAL A 103 3.87 6.41 7.79
N LEU A 104 2.62 6.84 8.03
CA LEU A 104 2.32 8.07 8.78
C LEU A 104 1.86 7.79 10.21
N GLY A 105 1.16 6.67 10.46
CA GLY A 105 0.65 6.31 11.78
C GLY A 105 1.72 5.81 12.76
N LEU A 106 2.72 5.04 12.28
CA LEU A 106 3.89 4.66 13.08
C LEU A 106 4.85 5.84 13.27
N ALA A 107 5.00 6.71 12.26
CA ALA A 107 5.82 7.91 12.37
C ALA A 107 5.29 8.89 13.44
N ARG A 108 3.97 8.87 13.72
CA ARG A 108 3.33 9.61 14.82
C ARG A 108 3.36 8.87 16.17
N LEU A 109 4.03 7.72 16.27
CA LEU A 109 4.13 6.89 17.48
C LEU A 109 2.77 6.54 18.13
N SER A 110 1.71 6.44 17.32
CA SER A 110 0.38 6.21 17.86
C SER A 110 0.18 4.72 18.22
N PRO A 111 -0.21 4.38 19.47
CA PRO A 111 -0.35 2.99 19.91
C PRO A 111 -1.43 2.24 19.13
N ARG A 112 -2.50 2.93 18.72
CA ARG A 112 -3.56 2.36 17.89
C ARG A 112 -3.04 1.92 16.52
N SER A 113 -2.09 2.64 15.94
CA SER A 113 -1.50 2.30 14.64
C SER A 113 -0.51 1.15 14.75
N MET A 114 0.25 1.07 15.85
CA MET A 114 1.13 -0.08 16.10
C MET A 114 0.33 -1.38 16.18
N VAL A 115 -0.79 -1.37 16.91
CA VAL A 115 -1.67 -2.55 17.00
C VAL A 115 -2.26 -2.90 15.64
N ALA A 116 -2.77 -1.92 14.88
CA ALA A 116 -3.30 -2.16 13.54
C ALA A 116 -2.24 -2.79 12.61
N VAL A 117 -1.03 -2.24 12.56
CA VAL A 117 0.06 -2.78 11.75
C VAL A 117 0.44 -4.19 12.21
N ALA A 118 0.58 -4.43 13.52
CA ALA A 118 0.89 -5.76 14.04
C ALA A 118 -0.19 -6.80 13.67
N THR A 119 -1.47 -6.45 13.75
CA THR A 119 -2.57 -7.35 13.36
C THR A 119 -2.58 -7.65 11.86
N PHE A 120 -2.35 -6.65 10.99
CA PHE A 120 -2.26 -6.90 9.56
C PHE A 120 -1.05 -7.75 9.18
N LEU A 121 0.11 -7.48 9.79
CA LEU A 121 1.33 -8.22 9.51
C LEU A 121 1.20 -9.69 9.95
N THR A 122 0.69 -9.92 11.17
CA THR A 122 0.47 -11.27 11.72
C THR A 122 -0.56 -12.04 10.91
N ALA A 123 -1.69 -11.43 10.53
CA ALA A 123 -2.69 -12.06 9.66
C ALA A 123 -2.10 -12.46 8.30
N GLY A 124 -1.26 -11.60 7.69
CA GLY A 124 -0.57 -11.90 6.44
C GLY A 124 0.40 -13.10 6.57
N VAL A 125 1.19 -13.12 7.64
CA VAL A 125 2.10 -14.26 7.93
C VAL A 125 1.32 -15.56 8.11
N VAL A 126 0.23 -15.52 8.88
CA VAL A 126 -0.64 -16.69 9.11
C VAL A 126 -1.30 -17.15 7.81
N ALA A 127 -1.80 -16.24 6.97
CA ALA A 127 -2.41 -16.57 5.70
C ALA A 127 -1.42 -17.27 4.75
N VAL A 128 -0.19 -16.75 4.64
CA VAL A 128 0.86 -17.38 3.82
C VAL A 128 1.29 -18.73 4.41
N ALA A 129 1.42 -18.83 5.72
CA ALA A 129 1.75 -20.10 6.38
C ALA A 129 0.66 -21.17 6.15
N ALA A 130 -0.62 -20.78 6.25
CA ALA A 130 -1.74 -21.65 5.93
C ALA A 130 -1.73 -22.06 4.45
N LEU A 131 -1.62 -21.11 3.52
CA LEU A 131 -1.57 -21.43 2.10
C LEU A 131 -0.41 -22.35 1.72
N ARG A 132 0.77 -22.17 2.33
CA ARG A 132 1.92 -23.06 2.10
C ARG A 132 1.76 -24.45 2.70
N THR A 133 0.98 -24.59 3.78
CA THR A 133 0.75 -25.90 4.43
C THR A 133 -0.40 -26.68 3.78
N PHE A 134 -1.41 -26.00 3.25
CA PHE A 134 -2.54 -26.64 2.55
C PHE A 134 -2.35 -26.75 1.03
N GLY A 135 -1.43 -25.98 0.44
CA GLY A 135 -1.17 -25.94 -1.00
C GLY A 135 0.01 -26.78 -1.47
N SER A 136 0.48 -27.74 -0.67
CA SER A 136 1.52 -28.72 -1.04
C SER A 136 0.95 -29.91 -1.80
#